data_AF-A0A222P948-F1
#
_entry.id   AF-A0A222P948-F1
#
_cell.length_a   1.000
_cell.length_b   1.000
_cell.length_c   1.000
_cell.angle_alpha   90.00
_cell.angle_beta   90.00
_cell.angle_gamma   90.00
#
_symmetry.space_group_name_H-M   'P 1'
#
loop_
_entity.id
_entity.type
_entity.pdbx_description
1 polymer ?
#
loop_
_entity_poly.entity_id
_entity_poly.type
_entity_poly.pdbx_seq_one_letter_code
_entity_poly.pdbx_strand_id
1 'polypeptide(L)' 'MTMSEYHKNVYANIEFARNRKGLSKGELANKIGISKSALSFVLNRLKNGKTINTKTLEKWAVALNVPFSFFFEVKCN' A
#
# COMPACT_ATOMS: atom_id res chain seq x y z
N MET A 1 13.13 -11.89 8.36
CA MET A 1 12.13 -11.54 7.34
C MET A 1 12.77 -11.62 5.97
N THR A 2 12.21 -12.41 5.06
CA THR A 2 12.63 -12.48 3.66
C THR A 2 12.17 -11.24 2.88
N MET A 3 12.77 -10.96 1.72
CA MET A 3 12.32 -9.87 0.85
C MET A 3 10.86 -10.04 0.39
N SER A 4 10.40 -11.28 0.22
CA SER A 4 9.01 -11.57 -0.13
C SER A 4 8.07 -11.21 1.02
N GLU A 5 8.43 -11.59 2.25
CA GLU A 5 7.68 -11.22 3.47
C GLU A 5 7.64 -9.71 3.68
N TYR A 6 8.75 -9.01 3.40
CA TYR A 6 8.81 -7.56 3.47
C TYR A 6 7.78 -6.87 2.57
N HIS A 7 7.69 -7.25 1.30
CA HIS A 7 6.68 -6.68 0.39
C HIS A 7 5.25 -7.05 0.78
N LYS A 8 5.03 -8.25 1.34
CA LYS A 8 3.73 -8.65 1.90
C LYS A 8 3.36 -7.80 3.12
N ASN A 9 4.32 -7.43 3.96
CA ASN A 9 4.11 -6.51 5.08
C ASN A 9 3.71 -5.11 4.59
N VAL A 10 4.39 -4.60 3.56
CA VAL A 10 4.01 -3.33 2.91
C VAL A 10 2.56 -3.37 2.41
N TYR A 11 2.15 -4.47 1.76
CA TYR A 11 0.75 -4.67 1.36
C TYR A 11 -0.21 -4.61 2.56
N ALA A 12 0.10 -5.32 3.64
CA ALA A 12 -0.74 -5.38 4.83
C ALA A 12 -0.92 -3.99 5.47
N ASN A 13 0.16 -3.22 5.58
CA ASN A 13 0.13 -1.86 6.12
C ASN A 13 -0.69 -0.90 5.25
N ILE A 14 -0.58 -0.98 3.92
CA ILE A 14 -1.42 -0.19 3.00
C ILE A 14 -2.89 -0.51 3.18
N GLU A 15 -3.26 -1.79 3.20
CA GLU A 15 -4.67 -2.20 3.37
C GLU A 15 -5.20 -1.81 4.75
N PHE A 16 -4.37 -1.91 5.80
CA PHE A 16 -4.72 -1.45 7.14
C PHE A 16 -5.01 0.06 7.17
N ALA A 17 -4.12 0.88 6.61
CA ALA A 17 -4.32 2.33 6.54
C ALA A 17 -5.59 2.68 5.72
N ARG A 18 -5.79 2.02 4.58
CA ARG A 18 -6.98 2.20 3.73
C ARG A 18 -8.26 1.87 4.50
N ASN A 19 -8.30 0.72 5.18
CA ASN A 19 -9.47 0.28 5.95
C ASN A 19 -9.75 1.18 7.15
N ARG A 20 -8.73 1.64 7.88
CA ARG A 20 -8.90 2.61 8.98
C ARG A 20 -9.52 3.94 8.53
N LYS A 21 -9.36 4.30 7.25
CA LYS A 21 -9.95 5.51 6.67
C LYS A 21 -11.29 5.28 5.99
N GLY A 22 -11.83 4.07 6.06
CA GLY A 22 -13.10 3.71 5.44
C GLY A 22 -13.09 3.80 3.91
N LEU A 23 -11.91 3.86 3.28
CA LEU A 23 -11.81 4.04 1.83
C LEU A 23 -11.99 2.72 1.10
N SER A 24 -12.87 2.67 0.11
CA SER A 24 -12.85 1.62 -0.90
C SER A 24 -11.58 1.70 -1.75
N LYS A 25 -11.27 0.61 -2.47
CA LYS A 25 -10.18 0.62 -3.46
C LYS A 25 -10.43 1.63 -4.58
N GLY A 26 -11.69 1.87 -4.96
CA GLY A 26 -12.03 2.87 -5.98
C GLY A 26 -11.71 4.29 -5.50
N GLU A 27 -12.10 4.61 -4.27
CA GLU A 27 -11.83 5.93 -3.69
C GLU A 27 -10.36 6.19 -3.47
N LEU A 28 -9.59 5.18 -3.03
CA LEU A 28 -8.15 5.30 -2.94
C LEU A 28 -7.51 5.54 -4.33
N ALA A 29 -7.93 4.78 -5.34
CA ALA A 29 -7.45 4.96 -6.71
C ALA A 29 -7.73 6.39 -7.23
N ASN A 30 -8.96 6.89 -6.99
CA ASN A 30 -9.35 8.25 -7.35
C ASN A 30 -8.49 9.31 -6.62
N LYS A 31 -8.24 9.15 -5.30
CA LYS A 31 -7.38 10.05 -4.53
C LYS A 31 -5.93 10.09 -5.04
N ILE A 32 -5.41 8.97 -5.53
CA ILE A 32 -4.05 8.87 -6.09
C ILE A 32 -4.01 9.39 -7.54
N GLY A 33 -5.16 9.47 -8.22
CA GLY A 33 -5.24 9.83 -9.64
C GLY A 33 -4.89 8.68 -10.59
N ILE A 34 -5.22 7.44 -10.22
CA ILE A 34 -5.02 6.25 -11.07
C ILE A 34 -6.31 5.44 -11.23
N SER A 35 -6.33 4.52 -12.19
CA SER A 35 -7.46 3.60 -12.35
C SER A 35 -7.51 2.56 -11.22
N LYS A 36 -8.72 2.09 -10.90
CA LYS A 36 -8.94 0.99 -9.93
C LYS A 36 -8.21 -0.30 -10.35
N SER A 37 -8.07 -0.57 -11.65
CA SER A 37 -7.32 -1.72 -12.17
C SER A 37 -5.82 -1.58 -11.94
N ALA A 38 -5.24 -0.39 -12.16
CA ALA A 38 -3.84 -0.11 -11.85
C ALA A 38 -3.56 -0.25 -10.34
N LEU A 39 -4.44 0.29 -9.49
CA LEU A 39 -4.32 0.10 -8.03
C LEU A 39 -4.32 -1.39 -7.66
N SER A 40 -5.28 -2.15 -8.20
CA SER A 40 -5.42 -3.59 -7.91
C SER A 40 -4.20 -4.39 -8.40
N PHE A 41 -3.62 -4.03 -9.55
CA PHE A 41 -2.40 -4.64 -10.05
C PHE A 41 -1.22 -4.42 -9.10
N VAL A 42 -1.03 -3.19 -8.62
CA VAL A 42 0.05 -2.85 -7.67
C VAL A 42 -0.14 -3.57 -6.34
N LEU A 43 -1.36 -3.56 -5.79
CA LEU A 43 -1.68 -4.29 -4.55
C LEU A 43 -1.44 -5.81 -4.70
N ASN A 44 -1.84 -6.40 -5.83
CA ASN A 44 -1.63 -7.81 -6.08
C ASN A 44 -0.14 -8.16 -6.19
N ARG A 45 0.70 -7.29 -6.78
CA ARG A 45 2.15 -7.49 -6.81
C ARG A 45 2.74 -7.57 -5.40
N LEU A 46 2.43 -6.59 -4.55
CA LEU A 46 2.91 -6.57 -3.16
C LEU A 46 2.41 -7.78 -2.36
N LYS A 47 1.12 -8.12 -2.50
CA LYS A 47 0.51 -9.31 -1.86
C LYS A 47 1.25 -10.61 -2.22
N ASN A 48 1.80 -10.69 -3.44
CA ASN A 48 2.59 -11.83 -3.90
C ASN A 48 4.10 -11.67 -3.65
N GLY A 49 4.51 -10.74 -2.79
CA GLY A 49 5.91 -10.57 -2.40
C GLY A 49 6.78 -9.82 -3.43
N LYS A 50 6.18 -9.19 -4.44
CA LYS A 50 6.91 -8.44 -5.48
C LYS A 50 7.07 -6.97 -5.10
N THR A 51 8.19 -6.39 -5.51
CA THR A 51 8.51 -4.98 -5.29
C THR A 51 7.70 -4.03 -6.19
N ILE A 52 7.64 -2.77 -5.78
CA ILE A 52 7.07 -1.64 -6.52
C ILE A 52 7.95 -0.40 -6.36
N ASN A 53 7.79 0.59 -7.25
CA ASN A 53 8.55 1.84 -7.20
C ASN A 53 8.20 2.65 -5.94
N THR A 54 9.22 3.16 -5.24
CA THR A 54 9.09 4.00 -4.05
C THR A 54 8.29 5.28 -4.29
N LYS A 55 8.40 5.92 -5.47
CA LYS A 55 7.60 7.10 -5.84
C LYS A 55 6.09 6.82 -5.82
N THR A 56 5.69 5.58 -6.14
CA THR A 56 4.28 5.17 -6.05
C THR A 56 3.84 5.13 -4.59
N LEU A 57 4.66 4.55 -3.71
CA LEU A 57 4.38 4.48 -2.28
C LEU A 57 4.29 5.87 -1.65
N GLU A 58 5.18 6.81 -2.00
CA GLU A 58 5.11 8.19 -1.47
C GLU A 58 3.76 8.86 -1.76
N LYS A 59 3.28 8.77 -3.01
CA LYS A 59 1.95 9.29 -3.39
C LYS A 59 0.83 8.64 -2.58
N TRP A 60 0.95 7.34 -2.30
CA TRP A 60 -0.06 6.61 -1.55
C TRP A 60 -0.04 6.99 -0.08
N ALA A 61 1.13 7.25 0.51
CA ALA A 61 1.27 7.73 1.88
C ALA A 61 0.55 9.08 2.06
N VAL A 62 0.72 10.01 1.10
CA VAL A 62 -0.01 11.28 1.07
C VAL A 62 -1.51 11.07 0.92
N ALA A 63 -1.96 10.25 -0.04
CA ALA A 63 -3.38 9.98 -0.27
C ALA A 63 -4.06 9.29 0.93
N LEU A 64 -3.32 8.41 1.61
CA LEU A 64 -3.72 7.74 2.84
C LEU A 64 -3.43 8.58 4.07
N ASN A 65 -2.88 9.79 3.96
CA ASN A 65 -2.49 10.66 5.07
C ASN A 65 -1.90 9.87 6.26
N VAL A 66 -0.79 9.16 5.97
CA VAL A 66 0.07 8.45 6.92
C VAL A 66 1.54 8.79 6.59
N PRO A 67 2.47 8.69 7.55
CA PRO A 67 3.89 8.81 7.25
C PRO A 67 4.35 7.77 6.22
N PHE A 68 5.29 8.11 5.34
CA PHE A 68 5.84 7.16 4.38
C PHE A 68 6.46 5.92 5.05
N SER A 69 7.10 6.12 6.22
CA SER A 69 7.67 5.06 7.05
C SER A 69 6.65 4.03 7.51
N PHE A 70 5.36 4.42 7.63
CA PHE A 70 4.28 3.56 8.10
C PHE A 70 4.17 2.26 7.30
N PHE A 71 4.43 2.30 5.99
CA PHE A 71 4.35 1.10 5.16
C PHE A 71 5.40 0.05 5.51
N PHE A 72 6.49 0.43 6.15
CA PHE A 72 7.62 -0.44 6.45
C PHE A 72 7.66 -0.86 7.93
N GLU A 73 6.74 -0.37 8.76
CA GLU A 73 6.64 -0.76 10.15
C GLU A 73 6.38 -2.27 10.27
N VAL A 74 7.19 -2.92 11.09
CA VAL A 74 7.03 -4.32 11.44
C VAL A 74 6.27 -4.35 12.75
N LYS A 75 5.05 -4.88 12.75
CA LYS A 75 4.36 -5.14 14.01
C LYS A 75 5.02 -6.35 14.67
N CYS A 76 5.83 -6.11 15.69
CA CYS A 76 6.20 -7.12 16.65
C CYS A 76 4.92 -7.49 17.42
N ASN A 77 4.41 -8.70 17.18
CA ASN A 77 3.51 -9.36 18.14
C ASN A 77 4.37 -10.01 19.22
#